data_AF-A0A2J6HZY2-F1
#
_entry.id   AF-A0A2J6HZY2-F1
#
_cell.length_a   1.000
_cell.length_b   1.000
_cell.length_c   1.000
_cell.angle_alpha   90.00
_cell.angle_beta   90.00
_cell.angle_gamma   90.00
#
_symmetry.space_group_name_H-M   'P 1'
#
loop_
_entity.id
_entity.type
_entity.pdbx_description
1 polymer ?
#
loop_
_entity_poly.entity_id
_entity_poly.type
_entity_poly.pdbx_seq_one_letter_code
_entity_poly.pdbx_strand_id
1 'polypeptide(L)'
;MKKFLLILLITGFSITALANKPRPYIKSGNKKIYCEKIIDGVLKMKAYLPGDITPTIFQYSMVDAYFNNGKLYQKISIQEENINEAFMEVKEKRGSLSLVCYEDYTDMHIATDLSVKMPRKRLFLFDNSVFLCEVSQDVADELCTYFSE
;
A
#
# COMPACT_ATOMS: atom_id res chain seq x y z
N MET A 1 -37.47 27.28 41.24
CA MET A 1 -36.10 27.39 40.70
C MET A 1 -35.82 26.14 39.86
N LYS A 2 -35.64 26.35 38.54
CA LYS A 2 -35.40 25.32 37.54
C LYS A 2 -34.05 24.64 37.83
N LYS A 3 -34.05 23.33 38.11
CA LYS A 3 -32.83 22.51 38.00
C LYS A 3 -33.00 21.61 36.79
N PHE A 4 -32.01 21.73 35.92
CA PHE A 4 -31.94 21.21 34.58
C PHE A 4 -32.07 19.69 34.55
N LEU A 5 -32.98 19.25 33.69
CA LEU A 5 -33.04 17.94 33.07
C LEU A 5 -31.73 17.74 32.30
N LEU A 6 -30.89 16.78 32.72
CA LEU A 6 -29.61 16.56 32.06
C LEU A 6 -29.22 15.07 32.09
N ILE A 7 -29.18 14.52 30.87
CA ILE A 7 -28.34 13.41 30.39
C ILE A 7 -28.73 12.01 30.89
N LEU A 8 -28.79 10.98 30.06
CA LEU A 8 -28.88 10.76 28.61
C LEU A 8 -29.05 9.23 28.55
N LEU A 9 -29.93 8.75 27.68
CA LEU A 9 -30.18 7.32 27.47
C LEU A 9 -28.88 6.51 27.41
N ILE A 10 -28.71 5.60 28.38
CA ILE A 10 -27.85 4.42 28.24
C ILE A 10 -28.65 3.43 27.39
N THR A 11 -28.65 3.63 26.08
CA THR A 11 -29.17 2.63 25.15
C THR A 11 -28.21 2.50 23.98
N GLY A 12 -27.52 1.37 23.97
CA GLY A 12 -27.26 0.60 22.76
C GLY A 12 -26.48 1.32 21.67
N PHE A 13 -25.17 1.09 21.65
CA PHE A 13 -24.52 0.66 20.42
C PHE A 13 -23.23 -0.08 20.75
N SER A 14 -23.37 -1.33 21.21
CA SER A 14 -22.36 -2.35 20.90
C SER A 14 -22.52 -2.71 19.41
N ILE A 15 -22.07 -1.82 18.52
CA ILE A 15 -21.90 -2.17 17.10
C ILE A 15 -20.67 -3.05 17.03
N THR A 16 -20.95 -4.34 16.93
CA THR A 16 -20.21 -5.31 16.12
C THR A 16 -18.83 -4.84 15.66
N ALA A 17 -17.79 -5.41 16.27
CA ALA A 17 -16.52 -5.66 15.59
C ALA A 17 -16.75 -6.67 14.45
N LEU A 18 -17.58 -6.31 13.46
CA LEU A 18 -17.42 -6.81 12.12
C LEU A 18 -16.15 -6.10 11.63
N ALA A 19 -15.04 -6.83 11.56
CA ALA A 19 -13.75 -6.31 11.15
C ALA A 19 -13.90 -5.54 9.82
N ASN A 20 -14.02 -4.21 9.90
CA ASN A 20 -14.03 -3.33 8.75
C ASN A 20 -12.65 -3.43 8.11
N LYS A 21 -12.50 -4.30 7.12
CA LYS A 21 -11.31 -4.31 6.27
C LYS A 21 -11.08 -2.87 5.79
N PRO A 22 -9.87 -2.32 5.92
CA PRO A 22 -9.65 -0.93 5.58
C PRO A 22 -10.06 -0.68 4.13
N ARG A 23 -10.83 0.38 3.89
CA ARG A 23 -11.34 0.71 2.55
C ARG A 23 -10.18 1.07 1.63
N PRO A 24 -10.21 0.67 0.35
CA PRO A 24 -9.24 1.14 -0.63
C PRO A 24 -9.18 2.66 -0.67
N TYR A 25 -7.99 3.21 -0.88
CA TYR A 25 -7.83 4.65 -1.06
C TYR A 25 -6.60 4.99 -1.89
N ILE A 26 -6.65 6.16 -2.52
CA ILE A 26 -5.50 6.81 -3.17
C ILE A 26 -5.06 7.99 -2.30
N LYS A 27 -3.76 8.12 -2.07
CA LYS A 27 -3.15 9.26 -1.38
C LYS A 27 -2.45 10.16 -2.40
N SER A 28 -2.78 11.44 -2.36
CA SER A 28 -2.18 12.51 -3.18
C SER A 28 -1.94 13.72 -2.29
N GLY A 29 -0.67 14.02 -2.01
CA GLY A 29 -0.22 14.92 -0.98
C GLY A 29 -0.84 14.59 0.38
N ASN A 30 -1.49 15.58 0.98
CA ASN A 30 -2.16 15.44 2.29
C ASN A 30 -3.59 14.90 2.19
N LYS A 31 -4.08 14.55 0.98
CA LYS A 31 -5.44 14.08 0.76
C LYS A 31 -5.48 12.56 0.61
N LYS A 32 -6.46 11.93 1.25
CA LYS A 32 -6.85 10.54 0.99
C LYS A 32 -8.22 10.53 0.33
N ILE A 33 -8.32 9.84 -0.80
CA ILE A 33 -9.56 9.68 -1.56
C ILE A 33 -9.94 8.22 -1.41
N TYR A 34 -11.02 7.94 -0.68
CA TYR A 34 -11.52 6.58 -0.48
C TYR A 34 -12.29 6.10 -1.71
N CYS A 35 -12.10 4.84 -2.05
CA CYS A 35 -12.62 4.21 -3.25
C CYS A 35 -13.27 2.87 -2.90
N GLU A 36 -14.21 2.42 -3.73
CA GLU A 36 -14.74 1.06 -3.64
C GLU A 36 -13.76 0.06 -4.24
N LYS A 37 -13.08 0.46 -5.32
CA LYS A 37 -12.15 -0.39 -6.06
C LYS A 37 -11.06 0.45 -6.72
N ILE A 38 -9.84 -0.05 -6.69
CA ILE A 38 -8.70 0.49 -7.45
C ILE A 38 -8.24 -0.59 -8.42
N ILE A 39 -8.12 -0.23 -9.70
CA ILE A 39 -7.53 -1.06 -10.74
C ILE A 39 -6.23 -0.39 -11.16
N ASP A 40 -5.14 -1.13 -10.98
CA ASP A 40 -3.83 -0.72 -11.43
C ASP A 40 -3.69 -0.91 -12.94
N GLY A 41 -3.00 0.02 -13.61
CA GLY A 41 -2.88 0.01 -15.06
C GLY A 41 -1.61 0.72 -15.52
N VAL A 42 -1.24 0.53 -16.78
CA VAL A 42 0.00 1.08 -17.34
C VAL A 42 -0.04 2.63 -17.26
N LEU A 43 0.77 3.20 -16.36
CA LEU A 43 0.97 4.63 -16.06
C LEU A 43 -0.16 5.37 -15.33
N LYS A 44 -1.27 4.68 -14.98
CA LYS A 44 -2.42 5.33 -14.33
C LYS A 44 -3.21 4.36 -13.46
N MET A 45 -3.80 4.90 -12.40
CA MET A 45 -4.76 4.17 -11.57
C MET A 45 -6.18 4.53 -11.97
N LYS A 46 -7.05 3.53 -12.06
CA LYS A 46 -8.50 3.71 -12.21
C LYS A 46 -9.14 3.46 -10.86
N ALA A 47 -9.86 4.44 -10.33
CA ALA A 47 -10.55 4.32 -9.06
C ALA A 47 -12.06 4.47 -9.23
N TYR A 48 -12.83 3.54 -8.70
CA TYR A 48 -14.28 3.64 -8.62
C TYR A 48 -14.62 4.32 -7.29
N LEU A 49 -15.14 5.55 -7.36
CA LEU A 49 -15.60 6.26 -6.18
C LEU A 49 -16.99 5.74 -5.78
N PRO A 50 -17.44 5.98 -4.53
CA PRO A 50 -18.73 5.48 -4.08
C PRO A 50 -19.89 5.94 -4.97
N GLY A 51 -20.61 4.98 -5.57
CA GLY A 51 -21.74 5.23 -6.46
C GLY A 51 -21.38 5.55 -7.92
N ASP A 52 -20.10 5.58 -8.28
CA ASP A 52 -19.66 5.82 -9.66
C ASP A 52 -19.77 4.55 -10.51
N ILE A 53 -20.40 4.69 -11.69
CA ILE A 53 -20.41 3.64 -12.72
C ILE A 53 -19.10 3.69 -13.54
N THR A 54 -18.53 4.88 -13.71
CA THR A 54 -17.30 5.12 -14.48
C THR A 54 -16.12 5.43 -13.57
N PRO A 55 -14.93 4.85 -13.79
CA PRO A 55 -13.80 5.10 -12.92
C PRO A 55 -13.24 6.52 -13.12
N THR A 56 -12.87 7.15 -12.01
CA THR A 56 -12.00 8.32 -12.00
C THR A 56 -10.56 7.88 -12.30
N ILE A 57 -9.87 8.60 -13.20
CA ILE A 57 -8.50 8.29 -13.61
C ILE A 57 -7.51 9.17 -12.84
N PHE A 58 -6.55 8.54 -12.17
CA PHE A 58 -5.44 9.20 -11.50
C PHE A 58 -4.14 8.91 -12.25
N GLN A 59 -3.43 9.96 -12.66
CA GLN A 59 -2.08 9.81 -13.21
C GLN A 59 -1.13 9.40 -12.08
N TYR A 60 -0.21 8.46 -12.35
CA TYR A 60 0.74 8.02 -11.32
C TYR A 60 1.56 9.17 -10.74
N SER A 61 1.92 10.19 -11.54
CA SER A 61 2.64 11.38 -11.08
C SER A 61 1.94 12.13 -9.94
N MET A 62 0.61 12.00 -9.82
CA MET A 62 -0.19 12.64 -8.78
C MET A 62 -0.43 11.74 -7.56
N VAL A 63 -0.06 10.47 -7.63
CA VAL A 63 -0.30 9.49 -6.56
C VAL A 63 0.99 9.25 -5.79
N ASP A 64 0.93 9.42 -4.47
CA ASP A 64 2.07 9.17 -3.58
C ASP A 64 2.02 7.75 -3.00
N ALA A 65 0.81 7.25 -2.76
CA ALA A 65 0.57 5.93 -2.22
C ALA A 65 -0.86 5.49 -2.51
N TYR A 66 -1.12 4.19 -2.46
CA TYR A 66 -2.47 3.65 -2.49
C TYR A 66 -2.59 2.45 -1.58
N PHE A 67 -3.78 2.27 -1.01
CA PHE A 67 -4.14 1.07 -0.28
C PHE A 67 -5.15 0.29 -1.10
N ASN A 68 -4.85 -0.97 -1.39
CA ASN A 68 -5.73 -1.82 -2.17
C ASN A 68 -5.61 -3.27 -1.70
N ASN A 69 -6.73 -3.97 -1.59
CA ASN A 69 -6.77 -5.39 -1.19
C ASN A 69 -6.00 -5.71 0.10
N GLY A 70 -6.08 -4.84 1.11
CA GLY A 70 -5.40 -5.07 2.39
C GLY A 70 -3.93 -4.66 2.43
N LYS A 71 -3.37 -4.18 1.32
CA LYS A 71 -1.95 -3.85 1.18
C LYS A 71 -1.75 -2.37 0.91
N LEU A 72 -0.74 -1.80 1.54
CA LEU A 72 -0.28 -0.44 1.28
C LEU A 72 0.84 -0.48 0.24
N TYR A 73 0.74 0.35 -0.78
CA TYR A 73 1.79 0.58 -1.76
C TYR A 73 2.22 2.04 -1.69
N GLN A 74 3.52 2.28 -1.62
CA GLN A 74 4.09 3.63 -1.58
C GLN A 74 4.99 3.85 -2.78
N LYS A 75 4.97 5.07 -3.32
CA LYS A 75 5.91 5.48 -4.36
C LYS A 75 7.29 5.69 -3.74
N ILE A 76 8.26 4.92 -4.20
CA ILE A 76 9.63 4.87 -3.68
C ILE A 76 10.61 4.92 -4.85
N SER A 77 11.75 5.58 -4.63
CA SER A 77 12.91 5.54 -5.52
C SER A 77 14.10 4.97 -4.76
N ILE A 78 14.88 4.13 -5.42
CA ILE A 78 16.13 3.54 -4.92
C ILE A 78 17.19 3.80 -5.98
N GLN A 79 18.07 4.77 -5.75
CA GLN A 79 19.04 5.23 -6.74
C GLN A 79 20.07 4.14 -7.03
N GLU A 80 20.53 3.47 -5.98
CA GLU A 80 21.50 2.38 -5.99
C GLU A 80 21.04 1.22 -6.89
N GLU A 81 19.73 1.00 -6.96
CA GLU A 81 19.09 -0.07 -7.73
C GLU A 81 18.52 0.41 -9.07
N ASN A 82 18.71 1.68 -9.43
CA ASN A 82 18.11 2.33 -10.60
C ASN A 82 16.57 2.22 -10.65
N ILE A 83 15.92 2.19 -9.49
CA ILE A 83 14.46 2.14 -9.40
C ILE A 83 13.94 3.55 -9.14
N ASN A 84 13.10 4.08 -10.03
CA ASN A 84 12.59 5.45 -9.94
C ASN A 84 11.07 5.47 -9.88
N GLU A 85 10.51 6.17 -8.88
CA GLU A 85 9.08 6.43 -8.71
C GLU A 85 8.20 5.17 -8.81
N ALA A 86 8.68 4.04 -8.29
CA ALA A 86 7.97 2.76 -8.34
C ALA A 86 7.03 2.62 -7.15
N PHE A 87 5.84 2.05 -7.37
CA PHE A 87 4.97 1.65 -6.27
C PHE A 87 5.42 0.30 -5.70
N MET A 88 5.83 0.30 -4.43
CA MET A 88 6.29 -0.88 -3.71
C MET A 88 5.34 -1.21 -2.57
N GLU A 89 5.05 -2.49 -2.35
CA GLU A 89 4.22 -2.96 -1.23
C GLU A 89 4.99 -2.74 0.07
N VAL A 90 4.42 -1.98 1.01
CA VAL A 90 4.94 -1.89 2.38
C VAL A 90 4.53 -3.16 3.10
N LYS A 91 5.53 -4.03 3.38
CA LYS A 91 5.31 -5.30 4.06
C LYS A 91 5.03 -5.09 5.53
N GLU A 92 5.96 -4.43 6.21
CA GLU A 92 5.87 -4.14 7.63
C GLU A 92 6.65 -2.87 7.97
N LYS A 93 6.33 -2.27 9.12
CA LYS A 93 7.00 -1.06 9.63
C LYS A 93 7.07 -1.06 11.15
N ARG A 94 8.26 -0.79 11.71
CA ARG A 94 8.47 -0.58 13.15
C ARG A 94 9.32 0.67 13.39
N GLY A 95 8.73 1.68 14.02
CA GLY A 95 9.39 2.97 14.22
C GLY A 95 9.77 3.61 12.88
N SER A 96 11.06 3.86 12.68
CA SER A 96 11.60 4.40 11.44
C SER A 96 11.94 3.35 10.39
N LEU A 97 12.03 2.07 10.78
CA LEU A 97 12.37 0.98 9.87
C LEU A 97 11.15 0.53 9.09
N SER A 98 11.32 0.31 7.78
CA SER A 98 10.29 -0.28 6.92
C SER A 98 10.87 -1.31 5.97
N LEU A 99 10.18 -2.44 5.86
CA LEU A 99 10.43 -3.47 4.87
C LEU A 99 9.46 -3.28 3.71
N VAL A 100 9.97 -3.19 2.49
CA VAL A 100 9.13 -3.03 1.29
C VAL A 100 9.45 -4.10 0.26
N CYS A 101 8.46 -4.46 -0.53
CA CYS A 101 8.55 -5.44 -1.61
C CYS A 101 8.33 -4.75 -2.94
N TYR A 102 9.31 -4.87 -3.83
CA TYR A 102 9.23 -4.46 -5.21
C TYR A 102 9.00 -5.70 -6.10
N GLU A 103 8.04 -5.62 -7.01
CA GLU A 103 7.79 -6.67 -8.00
C GLU A 103 8.15 -6.10 -9.37
N ASP A 104 9.28 -6.57 -9.92
CA ASP A 104 9.69 -6.27 -11.29
C ASP A 104 9.34 -7.42 -12.23
N TYR A 105 9.33 -7.16 -13.53
CA TYR A 105 9.15 -8.18 -14.55
C TYR A 105 10.46 -8.31 -15.31
N THR A 106 11.22 -9.35 -14.99
CA THR A 106 12.49 -9.64 -15.66
C THR A 106 12.23 -10.54 -16.86
N ASP A 107 12.88 -10.26 -17.99
CA ASP A 107 12.87 -11.14 -19.15
C ASP A 107 13.74 -12.37 -18.85
N MET A 108 13.11 -13.55 -18.79
CA MET A 108 13.80 -14.82 -18.65
C MET A 108 13.86 -15.50 -20.02
N HIS A 109 15.06 -15.71 -20.54
CA HIS A 109 15.27 -16.47 -21.78
C HIS A 109 15.20 -17.97 -21.48
N ILE A 110 14.15 -18.63 -21.96
CA ILE A 110 13.93 -20.07 -21.77
C ILE A 110 14.48 -20.87 -22.97
N ALA A 111 14.53 -20.24 -24.15
CA ALA A 111 15.18 -20.73 -25.36
C ALA A 111 15.69 -19.54 -26.19
N THR A 112 16.49 -19.78 -27.24
CA THR A 112 17.14 -18.74 -28.06
C THR A 112 16.19 -17.66 -28.59
N ASP A 113 14.90 -17.96 -28.73
CA ASP A 113 13.90 -17.04 -29.30
C ASP A 113 12.65 -16.81 -28.41
N LEU A 114 12.65 -17.29 -27.16
CA LEU A 114 11.54 -17.10 -26.21
C LEU A 114 12.01 -16.44 -24.92
N SER A 115 11.67 -15.16 -24.78
CA SER A 115 11.71 -14.43 -23.50
C SER A 115 10.34 -14.44 -22.84
N VAL A 116 10.25 -14.96 -21.62
CA VAL A 116 9.03 -14.85 -20.81
C VAL A 116 9.27 -13.85 -19.69
N LYS A 117 8.38 -12.87 -19.56
CA LYS A 117 8.38 -11.94 -18.43
C LYS A 117 7.85 -12.63 -17.19
N MET A 118 8.75 -12.92 -16.26
CA MET A 118 8.39 -13.50 -14.97
C MET A 118 8.44 -12.42 -13.91
N PRO A 119 7.44 -12.33 -13.02
CA PRO A 119 7.52 -11.44 -11.88
C PRO A 119 8.64 -11.92 -10.96
N ARG A 120 9.56 -11.02 -10.63
CA ARG A 120 10.58 -11.23 -9.62
C ARG A 120 10.33 -10.26 -8.47
N LYS A 121 10.28 -10.81 -7.27
CA LYS A 121 10.12 -10.04 -6.04
C LYS A 121 11.49 -9.76 -5.43
N ARG A 122 11.68 -8.52 -5.02
CA ARG A 122 12.87 -8.01 -4.34
C ARG A 122 12.42 -7.29 -3.07
N LEU A 123 13.16 -7.49 -1.99
CA LEU A 123 12.80 -6.96 -0.67
C LEU A 123 13.86 -5.99 -0.22
N PHE A 124 13.45 -4.81 0.21
CA PHE A 124 14.34 -3.71 0.56
C PHE A 124 14.02 -3.20 1.96
N LEU A 125 15.08 -2.97 2.74
CA LEU A 125 14.99 -2.40 4.07
C LEU A 125 15.35 -0.91 4.02
N PHE A 126 14.57 -0.09 4.73
CA PHE A 126 14.77 1.35 4.83
C PHE A 126 14.76 1.81 6.28
N ASP A 127 15.44 2.93 6.56
CA ASP A 127 15.33 3.74 7.77
C ASP A 127 14.94 5.17 7.41
N ASN A 128 13.75 5.64 7.82
CA ASN A 128 13.26 7.00 7.50
C ASN A 128 13.30 7.36 6.00
N SER A 129 13.03 6.40 5.12
CA SER A 129 13.13 6.53 3.64
C SER A 129 14.56 6.52 3.08
N VAL A 130 15.57 6.31 3.91
CA VAL A 130 16.94 6.02 3.46
C VAL A 130 17.04 4.53 3.17
N PHE A 131 17.43 4.18 1.94
CA PHE A 131 17.69 2.80 1.55
C PHE A 131 18.89 2.26 2.34
N LEU A 132 18.72 1.08 2.96
CA LEU A 132 19.80 0.42 3.68
C LEU A 132 20.39 -0.72 2.85
N CYS A 133 19.56 -1.68 2.44
CA CYS A 133 19.99 -2.84 1.68
C CYS A 133 18.82 -3.60 1.04
N GLU A 134 19.13 -4.43 0.04
CA GLU A 134 18.29 -5.57 -0.35
C GLU A 134 18.46 -6.71 0.65
N VAL A 135 17.36 -7.35 1.02
CA VAL A 135 17.35 -8.50 1.94
C VAL A 135 16.79 -9.74 1.26
N SER A 136 17.30 -10.90 1.63
CA SER A 136 16.73 -12.19 1.20
C SER A 136 15.37 -12.45 1.88
N GLN A 137 14.56 -13.35 1.30
CA GLN A 137 13.26 -13.72 1.86
C GLN A 137 13.35 -14.21 3.32
N ASP A 138 14.32 -15.07 3.65
CA ASP A 138 14.46 -15.64 4.99
C ASP A 138 14.68 -14.54 6.05
N VAL A 139 15.61 -13.63 5.79
CA VAL A 139 15.86 -12.45 6.64
C VAL A 139 14.62 -11.54 6.73
N ALA A 140 13.88 -11.39 5.63
CA ALA A 140 12.67 -10.59 5.62
C ALA A 140 11.57 -11.18 6.52
N ASP A 141 11.43 -12.50 6.56
CA ASP A 141 10.47 -13.19 7.42
C ASP A 141 10.82 -13.03 8.92
N GLU A 142 12.11 -13.10 9.24
CA GLU A 142 12.63 -12.77 10.58
C GLU A 142 12.33 -11.31 10.97
N LEU A 143 12.57 -10.37 10.06
CA LEU A 143 12.27 -8.95 10.26
C LEU A 143 10.77 -8.70 10.46
N CYS A 144 9.90 -9.37 9.70
CA CYS A 144 8.44 -9.25 9.86
C CYS A 144 8.00 -9.73 11.26
N THR A 145 8.60 -10.81 11.76
CA THR A 145 8.37 -11.30 13.11
C THR A 145 8.77 -10.25 14.14
N TYR A 146 9.99 -9.71 14.02
CA TYR A 146 10.47 -8.63 14.88
C TYR A 146 9.62 -7.35 14.79
N PHE A 147 9.04 -7.02 13.63
CA PHE A 147 8.19 -5.84 13.48
C PHE A 147 6.80 -6.01 14.12
N SER A 148 6.36 -7.25 14.29
CA SER A 148 5.06 -7.60 14.87
C SER A 148 5.05 -7.65 16.41
N GLU A 149 6.23 -7.68 17.04
CA GLU A 149 6.45 -7.65 18.50
C GLU A 149 6.48 -6.24 19.09
#